data_AF-A0A430R9Q4-F1
#
_entry.id   AF-A0A430R9Q4-F1
#
_cell.length_a   1.000
_cell.length_b   1.000
_cell.length_c   1.000
_cell.angle_alpha   90.00
_cell.angle_beta   90.00
_cell.angle_gamma   90.00
#
_symmetry.space_group_name_H-M   'P 1'
#
loop_
_entity.id
_entity.type
_entity.pdbx_description
1 polymer ?
#
loop_
_entity_poly.entity_id
_entity_poly.type
_entity_poly.pdbx_seq_one_letter_code
_entity_poly.pdbx_strand_id
1 'polypeptide(L)'
;MTVADHLTLNELWQRVKKAKDPIEKHRFLAVYHAKRGLTAKEIAKITLSSIRWVQETVRRYNREGPEGLRDKRHQNPGQKPKLTPEEQRRVLE
;
A
#
# COMPACT_ATOMS: atom_id res chain seq x y z
N MET A 1 -11.19 -2.45 15.03
CA MET A 1 -10.40 -3.36 14.17
C MET A 1 -9.13 -3.68 14.92
N THR A 2 -8.74 -4.95 15.05
CA THR A 2 -7.49 -5.33 15.72
C THR A 2 -6.33 -5.24 14.74
N VAL A 3 -5.16 -4.76 15.20
CA VAL A 3 -3.93 -4.68 14.41
C VAL A 3 -2.90 -5.64 15.00
N ALA A 4 -2.33 -6.52 14.18
CA ALA A 4 -1.31 -7.46 14.61
C ALA A 4 -0.01 -6.75 15.01
N ASP A 5 0.74 -7.35 15.93
CA ASP A 5 1.97 -6.80 16.51
C ASP A 5 3.21 -7.04 15.64
N HIS A 6 3.11 -6.77 14.33
CA HIS A 6 4.25 -6.81 13.42
C HIS A 6 5.20 -5.61 13.59
N LEU A 7 4.69 -4.50 14.12
CA LEU A 7 5.43 -3.27 14.37
C LEU A 7 4.85 -2.52 15.55
N THR A 8 5.72 -1.80 16.24
CA THR A 8 5.34 -0.76 17.20
C THR A 8 4.71 0.44 16.50
N LEU A 9 4.04 1.29 17.29
CA LEU A 9 3.45 2.53 16.80
C LEU A 9 4.50 3.48 16.21
N ASN A 10 5.68 3.54 16.83
CA ASN A 10 6.79 4.37 16.35
C ASN A 10 7.35 3.88 15.01
N GLU A 11 7.51 2.58 14.84
CA GLU A 11 7.99 2.02 13.56
C GLU A 11 7.01 2.27 12.42
N LEU A 12 5.70 2.14 12.67
CA LEU A 12 4.66 2.53 11.70
C LEU A 12 4.80 4.00 11.30
N TRP A 13 4.96 4.89 12.28
CA TRP A 13 5.13 6.32 12.02
C TRP A 13 6.42 6.63 11.23
N GLN A 14 7.52 5.97 11.56
CA GLN A 14 8.77 6.10 10.82
C GLN A 14 8.62 5.66 9.36
N ARG A 15 7.87 4.59 9.09
CA ARG A 15 7.58 4.17 7.71
C ARG A 15 6.72 5.18 6.97
N VAL A 16 5.70 5.77 7.60
CA VAL A 16 4.93 6.86 6.98
C VAL A 16 5.82 8.05 6.59
N LYS A 17 6.78 8.42 7.45
CA LYS A 17 7.71 9.53 7.18
C LYS A 17 8.72 9.23 6.08
N LYS A 18 9.22 8.00 6.02
CA LYS A 18 10.30 7.58 5.10
C LYS A 18 9.79 7.02 3.76
N ALA A 19 8.50 6.68 3.66
CA ALA A 19 7.93 6.10 2.45
C ALA A 19 8.03 7.08 1.26
N LYS A 20 8.72 6.64 0.21
CA LYS A 20 8.81 7.33 -1.09
C LYS A 20 7.62 7.02 -1.98
N ASP A 21 7.10 5.80 -1.89
CA ASP A 21 5.92 5.39 -2.62
C ASP A 21 4.64 5.96 -1.95
N PRO A 22 3.82 6.76 -2.66
CA PRO A 22 2.62 7.35 -2.09
C PRO A 22 1.58 6.33 -1.62
N ILE A 23 1.50 5.18 -2.27
CA ILE A 23 0.53 4.13 -1.96
C ILE A 23 0.94 3.39 -0.70
N GLU A 24 2.23 3.06 -0.56
CA GLU A 24 2.79 2.49 0.67
C GLU A 24 2.61 3.45 1.84
N LYS A 25 2.94 4.73 1.66
CA LYS A 25 2.73 5.77 2.68
C LYS A 25 1.28 5.81 3.17
N HIS A 26 0.34 5.80 2.22
CA HIS A 26 -1.09 5.85 2.50
C HIS A 26 -1.56 4.62 3.30
N ARG A 27 -1.10 3.43 2.90
CA ARG A 27 -1.41 2.18 3.61
C ARG A 27 -0.84 2.13 5.02
N PHE A 28 0.43 2.53 5.20
CA PHE A 28 1.05 2.62 6.52
C PHE A 28 0.33 3.63 7.42
N LEU A 29 -0.14 4.76 6.86
CA LEU A 29 -0.91 5.75 7.62
C LEU A 29 -2.22 5.16 8.15
N ALA A 30 -2.93 4.36 7.34
CA ALA A 30 -4.14 3.69 7.78
C ALA A 30 -3.88 2.71 8.94
N VAL A 31 -2.81 1.91 8.84
CA VAL A 31 -2.42 0.95 9.90
C VAL A 31 -1.94 1.67 11.16
N TYR A 32 -1.20 2.77 11.01
CA TYR A 32 -0.79 3.63 12.13
C TYR A 32 -2.00 4.13 12.93
N HIS A 33 -3.00 4.70 12.26
CA HIS A 33 -4.20 5.16 12.95
C HIS A 33 -5.05 4.03 13.51
N ALA A 34 -5.12 2.87 12.84
CA ALA A 34 -5.78 1.70 13.39
C ALA A 34 -5.08 1.22 14.67
N LYS A 35 -3.74 1.23 14.73
CA LYS A 35 -2.96 0.85 15.91
C LYS A 35 -3.11 1.85 17.06
N ARG A 36 -3.43 3.11 16.76
CA ARG A 36 -3.84 4.13 17.75
C ARG A 36 -5.26 3.94 18.29
N GLY A 37 -6.02 2.97 17.76
CA GLY A 37 -7.39 2.68 18.21
C GLY A 37 -8.49 3.39 17.44
N LEU A 38 -8.18 4.10 16.33
CA LEU A 38 -9.21 4.76 15.53
C LEU A 38 -10.10 3.73 14.80
N THR A 39 -11.36 4.09 14.62
CA THR A 39 -12.32 3.29 13.85
C THR A 39 -12.04 3.38 12.36
N ALA A 40 -12.52 2.39 11.60
CA ALA A 40 -12.39 2.41 10.13
C ALA A 40 -13.01 3.66 9.50
N LYS A 41 -14.09 4.20 10.09
CA LYS A 41 -14.80 5.39 9.62
C LYS A 41 -13.97 6.66 9.82
N GLU A 42 -13.29 6.80 10.96
CA GLU A 42 -12.41 7.94 11.22
C GLU A 42 -11.18 7.90 10.33
N ILE A 43 -10.58 6.72 10.18
CA ILE A 43 -9.41 6.52 9.30
C ILE A 43 -9.78 6.85 7.85
N ALA A 44 -10.94 6.36 7.37
CA ALA A 44 -11.43 6.65 6.02
C ALA A 44 -11.53 8.15 5.74
N LYS A 45 -11.97 8.95 6.72
CA LYS A 45 -12.00 10.42 6.61
C LYS A 45 -10.59 11.01 6.55
N ILE A 46 -9.68 10.55 7.40
CA ILE A 46 -8.29 11.03 7.45
C ILE A 46 -7.55 10.72 6.14
N THR A 47 -7.76 9.52 5.61
CA THR A 47 -7.04 9.02 4.43
C THR A 47 -7.81 9.26 3.13
N LEU A 48 -8.94 9.97 3.15
CA LEU A 48 -9.80 10.23 1.99
C LEU A 48 -10.10 8.96 1.18
N SER A 49 -10.38 7.86 1.90
CA SER A 49 -10.57 6.53 1.34
C SER A 49 -11.90 5.93 1.79
N SER A 50 -12.30 4.80 1.19
CA SER A 50 -13.47 4.07 1.66
C SER A 50 -13.18 3.27 2.93
N ILE A 51 -14.21 3.05 3.75
CA ILE A 51 -14.15 2.18 4.93
C ILE A 51 -13.65 0.77 4.56
N ARG A 52 -14.13 0.24 3.41
CA ARG A 52 -13.72 -1.07 2.89
C ARG A 52 -12.22 -1.12 2.59
N TRP A 53 -11.67 -0.06 1.99
CA TRP A 53 -10.25 0.02 1.70
C TRP A 53 -9.41 0.01 2.98
N VAL A 54 -9.84 0.72 4.03
CA VAL A 54 -9.17 0.71 5.33
C VAL A 54 -9.18 -0.69 5.95
N GLN A 55 -10.35 -1.33 5.98
CA GLN A 55 -10.49 -2.68 6.53
C GLN A 55 -9.63 -3.70 5.78
N GLU A 56 -9.59 -3.62 4.45
CA GLU A 56 -8.75 -4.50 3.63
C GLU A 56 -7.27 -4.26 3.86
N THR A 57 -6.86 -2.98 3.98
CA THR A 57 -5.47 -2.62 4.28
C THR A 57 -5.03 -3.19 5.63
N VAL A 58 -5.86 -3.06 6.68
CA VAL A 58 -5.57 -3.62 8.00
C VAL A 58 -5.58 -5.16 7.95
N ARG A 59 -6.55 -5.78 7.26
CA ARG A 59 -6.59 -7.25 7.09
C ARG A 59 -5.34 -7.77 6.39
N ARG A 60 -4.89 -7.08 5.34
CA ARG A 60 -3.66 -7.43 4.62
C ARG A 60 -2.43 -7.29 5.51
N TYR A 61 -2.32 -6.19 6.23
CA TYR A 61 -1.21 -5.99 7.18
C TYR A 61 -1.19 -7.07 8.27
N ASN A 62 -2.36 -7.46 8.81
CA ASN A 62 -2.41 -8.50 9.82
C ASN A 62 -1.91 -9.86 9.28
N ARG A 63 -2.25 -10.19 8.03
CA ARG A 63 -1.88 -11.46 7.38
C ARG A 63 -0.43 -11.50 6.89
N GLU A 64 0.04 -10.42 6.26
CA GLU A 64 1.29 -10.39 5.50
C GLU A 64 2.36 -9.48 6.14
N GLY A 65 2.02 -8.82 7.25
CA GLY A 65 2.89 -7.84 7.87
C GLY A 65 3.14 -6.61 6.98
N PRO A 66 4.28 -5.92 7.20
CA PRO A 66 4.66 -4.73 6.45
C PRO A 66 4.81 -4.98 4.94
N GLU A 67 5.30 -6.15 4.54
CA GLU A 67 5.49 -6.52 3.13
C GLU A 67 4.18 -6.56 2.35
N GLY A 68 3.06 -6.88 3.01
CA GLY A 68 1.73 -6.82 2.41
C GLY A 68 1.32 -5.42 1.96
N LEU A 69 1.90 -4.37 2.57
CA LEU A 69 1.55 -2.98 2.24
C LEU A 69 2.33 -2.42 1.05
N ARG A 70 3.34 -3.13 0.54
CA ARG A 70 4.15 -2.69 -0.60
C ARG A 70 3.33 -2.51 -1.88
N ASP A 71 3.73 -1.57 -2.72
CA ASP A 71 3.15 -1.45 -4.06
C ASP A 71 3.81 -2.44 -5.03
N LYS A 72 3.20 -3.63 -5.14
CA LYS A 72 3.70 -4.72 -6.00
C LYS A 72 3.64 -4.37 -7.49
N ARG A 73 2.93 -3.31 -7.90
CA ARG A 73 2.82 -2.93 -9.33
C ARG A 73 4.16 -2.56 -9.96
N HIS A 74 5.10 -2.04 -9.16
CA HIS A 74 6.45 -1.73 -9.64
C HIS A 74 7.24 -2.96 -10.09
N GLN A 75 6.83 -4.15 -9.65
CA GLN A 75 7.45 -5.43 -10.00
C GLN A 75 6.64 -6.21 -11.04
N ASN A 76 5.48 -5.69 -11.46
CA ASN A 76 4.64 -6.36 -12.45
C ASN A 76 5.22 -6.08 -13.85
N PRO A 77 5.64 -7.12 -14.61
CA PRO A 77 6.20 -6.94 -15.96
C PRO A 77 5.16 -6.48 -16.99
N GLY A 78 3.89 -6.34 -16.60
CA GLY A 78 2.79 -6.04 -17.50
C GLY A 78 2.48 -7.21 -18.44
N GLN A 79 1.63 -6.96 -19.44
CA GLN A 79 1.42 -7.91 -20.52
C GLN A 79 2.63 -7.93 -21.46
N LYS A 80 2.88 -9.08 -22.10
CA LYS A 80 3.87 -9.16 -23.17
C LYS A 80 3.53 -8.13 -24.26
N PRO A 81 4.50 -7.35 -24.77
CA PRO A 81 4.29 -6.47 -25.90
C PRO A 81 3.68 -7.21 -27.09
N LYS A 82 2.75 -6.58 -27.80
CA LYS A 82 2.13 -7.16 -29.00
C LYS A 82 3.11 -7.21 -30.18
N LEU A 83 4.05 -6.27 -30.22
CA LEU A 83 5.05 -6.12 -31.26
C LEU A 83 6.31 -6.89 -30.85
N THR A 84 6.94 -7.51 -31.84
CA THR A 84 8.31 -8.00 -31.75
C THR A 84 9.30 -6.84 -31.57
N PRO A 85 10.51 -7.10 -31.05
CA PRO A 85 11.54 -6.06 -30.93
C PRO A 85 11.88 -5.38 -32.26
N GLU A 86 11.83 -6.11 -33.38
CA GLU A 86 12.04 -5.58 -34.73
C GLU A 86 10.90 -4.65 -35.18
N GLU A 87 9.66 -4.96 -34.82
CA GLU A 87 8.50 -4.12 -35.09
C GLU A 87 8.48 -2.87 -34.20
N GLN A 88 8.87 -2.98 -32.93
CA GLN A 88 9.01 -1.82 -32.05
C GLN A 88 10.03 -0.81 -32.57
N ARG A 89 11.19 -1.28 -33.05
CA ARG A 89 12.23 -0.41 -33.61
C ARG A 89 11.74 0.38 -34.83
N ARG A 90 10.99 -0.27 -35.73
CA ARG A 90 10.42 0.36 -36.93
C ARG A 90 9.37 1.43 -36.65
N VAL A 91 8.71 1.41 -35.48
CA VAL A 91 7.70 2.41 -35.09
C VAL A 91 8.33 3.61 -34.37
N LEU A 92 9.57 3.48 -33.90
CA LEU A 92 10.28 4.52 -33.16
C LEU A 92 11.23 5.36 -34.05
N GLU A 93 11.44 4.96 -35.31
CA GLU A 93 12.07 5.76 -36.37
C GLU A 93 11.05 6.68 -37.05
#